data_AF-A0A972TUI8-F1
#
_entry.id   AF-A0A972TUI8-F1
#
_cell.length_a   1.000
_cell.length_b   1.000
_cell.length_c   1.000
_cell.angle_alpha   90.00
_cell.angle_beta   90.00
_cell.angle_gamma   90.00
#
_symmetry.space_group_name_H-M   'P 1'
#
loop_
_entity.id
_entity.type
_entity.pdbx_description
1 polymer ?
#
loop_
_entity_poly.entity_id
_entity_poly.type
_entity_poly.pdbx_seq_one_letter_code
_entity_poly.pdbx_strand_id
1 'polypeptide(L)'
;MSLKTLNGDQAMAFGALSSDIKLVTSYPGSPSSGTVETLISLAKKHKIYAEWSSNEKVAMEIGIGASIAGRRALIRIESRAQKR
;
A
#
# COMPACT_ATOMS: atom_id res chain seq x y z
N MET A 1 -8.02 11.60 25.80
CA MET A 1 -7.35 10.82 24.72
C MET A 1 -8.44 9.97 24.06
N SER A 2 -8.75 10.20 22.78
CA SER A 2 -9.77 9.40 22.08
C SER A 2 -9.10 8.14 21.53
N LEU A 3 -9.58 6.97 21.97
CA LEU A 3 -9.13 5.68 21.46
C LEU A 3 -9.90 5.40 20.16
N LYS A 4 -9.16 5.21 19.06
CA LYS A 4 -9.73 4.83 17.77
C LYS A 4 -9.52 3.33 17.55
N THR A 5 -10.61 2.58 17.46
CA THR A 5 -10.55 1.16 17.07
C THR A 5 -10.15 1.05 15.60
N LEU A 6 -9.16 0.22 15.31
CA LEU A 6 -8.67 -0.04 13.95
C LEU A 6 -8.92 -1.50 13.59
N ASN A 7 -9.30 -1.74 12.34
CA ASN A 7 -9.23 -3.09 11.77
C ASN A 7 -7.76 -3.40 11.36
N GLY A 8 -7.48 -4.66 11.01
CA GLY A 8 -6.12 -5.09 10.66
C GLY A 8 -5.51 -4.31 9.49
N ASP A 9 -6.32 -4.02 8.48
CA ASP A 9 -5.89 -3.28 7.29
C ASP A 9 -5.49 -1.84 7.60
N GLN A 10 -6.27 -1.17 8.45
CA GLN A 10 -5.97 0.17 8.95
C GLN A 10 -4.72 0.14 9.82
N ALA A 11 -4.57 -0.85 10.70
CA ALA A 11 -3.37 -0.99 11.51
C ALA A 11 -2.11 -1.14 10.64
N MET A 12 -2.15 -1.94 9.57
CA MET A 12 -1.05 -2.03 8.60
C MET A 12 -0.78 -0.69 7.89
N ALA A 13 -1.82 0.04 7.49
CA ALA A 13 -1.66 1.35 6.87
C ALA A 13 -0.96 2.35 7.81
N PHE A 14 -1.36 2.40 9.08
CA PHE A 14 -0.70 3.26 10.08
C PHE A 14 0.73 2.81 10.37
N GLY A 15 1.02 1.51 10.37
CA GLY A 15 2.38 0.99 10.46
C GLY A 15 3.26 1.44 9.29
N ALA A 16 2.73 1.36 8.05
CA ALA A 16 3.43 1.84 6.86
C ALA A 16 3.71 3.35 6.94
N LEU A 17 2.72 4.16 7.35
CA LEU A 17 2.89 5.60 7.55
C LEU A 17 3.94 5.93 8.62
N SER A 18 3.97 5.18 9.72
CA SER A 18 4.94 5.34 10.79
C SER A 18 6.37 5.06 10.34
N SER A 19 6.54 4.34 9.23
CA SER A 19 7.83 4.02 8.65
C SER A 19 8.36 5.08 7.67
N ASP A 20 7.69 6.24 7.53
CA ASP A 20 8.02 7.26 6.52
C ASP A 20 8.02 6.74 5.07
N ILE A 21 7.02 5.91 4.77
CA ILE A 21 6.79 5.42 3.41
C ILE A 21 6.58 6.58 2.42
N LYS A 22 7.10 6.44 1.21
CA LYS A 22 6.96 7.45 0.14
C LYS A 22 6.11 6.99 -1.02
N LEU A 23 6.08 5.68 -1.28
CA LEU A 23 5.33 5.10 -2.38
C LEU A 23 4.53 3.87 -1.94
N VAL A 24 3.28 3.79 -2.38
CA VAL A 24 2.40 2.62 -2.24
C VAL A 24 1.86 2.28 -3.62
N THR A 25 1.98 1.03 -4.02
CA THR A 25 1.45 0.55 -5.31
C THR A 25 0.86 -0.84 -5.17
N SER A 26 -0.21 -1.10 -5.91
CA SER A 26 -1.00 -2.33 -5.82
C SER A 26 -1.82 -2.55 -7.08
N TYR A 27 -2.19 -3.79 -7.35
CA TYR A 27 -3.16 -4.14 -8.40
C TYR A 27 -4.53 -4.45 -7.78
N PRO A 28 -5.64 -3.87 -8.29
CA PRO A 28 -6.97 -4.08 -7.73
C PRO A 28 -7.44 -5.54 -7.82
N GLY A 29 -8.23 -5.97 -6.83
CA GLY A 29 -8.94 -7.27 -6.85
C GLY A 29 -8.56 -8.26 -5.73
N SER A 30 -7.72 -7.87 -4.77
CA SER A 30 -7.42 -8.67 -3.57
C SER A 30 -8.51 -8.44 -2.49
N PRO A 31 -9.03 -9.47 -1.79
CA PRO A 31 -9.85 -9.29 -0.59
C PRO A 31 -9.16 -8.49 0.54
N SER A 32 -7.86 -8.25 0.46
CA SER A 32 -7.08 -7.44 1.41
C SER A 32 -6.71 -6.04 0.89
N SER A 33 -7.55 -5.47 0.03
CA SER A 33 -7.38 -4.13 -0.56
C SER A 33 -7.51 -2.98 0.44
N GLY A 34 -8.06 -3.24 1.64
CA GLY A 34 -8.39 -2.19 2.62
C GLY A 34 -7.18 -1.39 3.10
N THR A 35 -5.98 -1.98 3.17
CA THR A 35 -4.75 -1.25 3.53
C THR A 35 -4.39 -0.22 2.46
N VAL A 36 -4.44 -0.60 1.19
CA VAL A 36 -4.09 0.27 0.07
C VAL A 36 -5.12 1.38 -0.07
N GLU A 37 -6.41 1.06 0.03
CA GLU A 37 -7.49 2.05 0.04
C GLU A 37 -7.32 3.06 1.18
N THR A 38 -6.99 2.58 2.37
CA THR A 38 -6.72 3.45 3.52
C THR A 38 -5.54 4.38 3.23
N LEU A 39 -4.43 3.85 2.68
CA LEU A 39 -3.25 4.65 2.33
C LEU A 39 -3.54 5.66 1.21
N ILE A 40 -4.33 5.32 0.20
CA ILE A 40 -4.78 6.23 -0.85
C ILE A 40 -5.60 7.38 -0.24
N SER A 41 -6.53 7.06 0.68
CA SER A 41 -7.34 8.09 1.36
C SER A 41 -6.49 9.05 2.20
N LEU A 42 -5.36 8.57 2.73
CA LEU A 42 -4.43 9.34 3.55
C LEU A 42 -3.29 9.99 2.76
N ALA A 43 -3.20 9.71 1.44
CA ALA A 43 -2.04 10.04 0.62
C ALA A 43 -1.71 11.53 0.62
N LYS A 44 -2.71 12.37 0.36
CA LYS A 44 -2.58 13.84 0.36
C LYS A 44 -2.13 14.36 1.73
N LYS A 45 -2.72 13.83 2.80
CA LYS A 45 -2.45 14.29 4.18
C LYS A 45 -1.01 13.98 4.61
N HIS A 46 -0.52 12.79 4.25
CA HIS A 46 0.81 12.32 4.65
C HIS A 46 1.89 12.56 3.57
N LYS A 47 1.56 13.23 2.47
CA LYS A 47 2.46 13.52 1.35
C LYS A 47 3.14 12.25 0.79
N ILE A 48 2.38 11.16 0.71
CA ILE A 48 2.82 9.91 0.11
C ILE A 48 2.21 9.76 -1.28
N TYR A 49 2.92 9.09 -2.19
CA TYR A 49 2.37 8.67 -3.46
C TYR A 49 1.70 7.30 -3.30
N ALA A 50 0.44 7.18 -3.69
CA ALA A 50 -0.30 5.93 -3.59
C ALA A 50 -1.18 5.75 -4.83
N GLU A 51 -1.07 4.61 -5.50
CA GLU A 51 -1.79 4.35 -6.74
C GLU A 51 -2.24 2.89 -6.91
N TRP A 52 -3.21 2.73 -7.79
CA TRP A 52 -3.57 1.44 -8.37
C TRP A 52 -2.87 1.27 -9.72
N SER A 53 -2.13 0.18 -9.87
CA SER A 53 -1.47 -0.21 -11.12
C SER A 53 -2.36 -1.11 -11.97
N SER A 54 -1.99 -1.26 -13.25
CA SER A 54 -2.74 -2.03 -14.24
C SER A 54 -2.62 -3.55 -14.10
N ASN A 55 -1.56 -4.06 -13.47
CA ASN A 55 -1.35 -5.48 -13.14
C ASN A 55 -0.28 -5.61 -12.03
N GLU A 56 -0.13 -6.82 -11.48
CA GLU A 56 0.80 -7.12 -10.38
C GLU A 56 2.27 -6.89 -10.78
N LYS A 57 2.62 -7.18 -12.04
CA LYS A 57 3.98 -7.00 -12.58
C LYS A 57 4.35 -5.52 -12.64
N VAL A 58 3.45 -4.67 -13.11
CA VAL A 58 3.62 -3.21 -13.14
C VAL A 58 3.72 -2.64 -11.73
N ALA A 59 2.86 -3.07 -10.80
CA ALA A 59 2.96 -2.66 -9.39
C ALA A 59 4.35 -3.00 -8.81
N MET A 60 4.86 -4.19 -9.14
CA MET A 60 6.17 -4.62 -8.68
C MET A 60 7.31 -3.77 -9.25
N GLU A 61 7.29 -3.48 -10.55
CA GLU A 61 8.30 -2.64 -11.22
C GLU A 61 8.35 -1.22 -10.64
N ILE A 62 7.20 -0.61 -10.36
CA ILE A 62 7.11 0.72 -9.78
C ILE A 62 7.70 0.75 -8.38
N GLY A 63 7.34 -0.22 -7.54
CA GLY A 63 7.86 -0.30 -6.17
C GLY A 63 9.36 -0.60 -6.11
N ILE A 64 9.86 -1.47 -6.99
CA ILE A 64 11.30 -1.74 -7.11
C ILE A 64 12.04 -0.48 -7.55
N GLY A 65 11.53 0.23 -8.58
CA GLY A 65 12.13 1.48 -9.03
C GLY A 65 12.23 2.52 -7.92
N ALA A 66 11.17 2.68 -7.13
CA ALA A 66 11.18 3.55 -5.95
C ALA A 66 12.20 3.13 -4.89
N SER A 67 12.32 1.82 -4.62
CA SER A 67 13.31 1.29 -3.68
C SER A 67 14.75 1.54 -4.15
N ILE A 68 15.03 1.32 -5.43
CA ILE A 68 16.35 1.59 -6.04
C ILE A 68 16.70 3.07 -5.95
N ALA A 69 15.71 3.96 -6.11
CA ALA A 69 15.86 5.40 -5.92
C ALA A 69 15.98 5.84 -4.43
N GLY A 70 16.14 4.89 -3.50
CA GLY A 70 16.33 5.16 -2.07
C GLY A 70 15.04 5.57 -1.34
N ARG A 71 13.87 5.27 -1.90
CA ARG A 71 12.57 5.57 -1.27
C ARG A 71 11.97 4.32 -0.66
N ARG A 72 11.37 4.46 0.52
CA ARG A 72 10.59 3.39 1.15
C ARG A 72 9.30 3.18 0.36
N ALA A 73 9.14 1.98 -0.17
CA ALA A 73 8.00 1.58 -0.97
C ALA A 73 7.26 0.39 -0.33
N LEU A 74 5.93 0.38 -0.44
CA LEU A 74 5.08 -0.76 -0.12
C LEU A 74 4.43 -1.24 -1.40
N ILE A 75 4.63 -2.52 -1.70
CA ILE A 75 3.98 -3.20 -2.80
C ILE A 75 3.02 -4.19 -2.16
N ARG A 76 1.71 -4.00 -2.36
CA ARG A 76 0.70 -4.93 -1.85
C ARG A 76 0.06 -5.61 -3.03
N ILE A 77 0.38 -6.88 -3.24
CA ILE A 77 -0.20 -7.72 -4.30
C ILE A 77 -0.57 -9.06 -3.69
N GLU A 78 -1.60 -9.70 -4.22
CA GLU A 78 -2.00 -11.05 -3.82
C GLU A 78 -1.77 -12.02 -4.97
N SER A 79 -1.23 -13.19 -4.65
CA SER A 79 -1.06 -14.25 -5.64
C SER A 79 -2.41 -14.89 -5.95
N ARG A 80 -2.82 -14.85 -7.21
CA ARG A 80 -3.99 -15.62 -7.68
C ARG A 80 -3.77 -17.14 -7.64
N ALA A 81 -2.54 -17.62 -7.42
CA ALA A 81 -2.24 -19.05 -7.37
C ALA A 81 -2.88 -19.78 -6.18
N GLN A 82 -3.31 -19.05 -5.14
CA GLN A 82 -3.93 -19.62 -3.93
C GLN A 82 -5.46 -19.82 -4.04
N LYS A 83 -6.10 -19.38 -5.13
CA LYS A 83 -7.56 -19.45 -5.34
C LYS A 83 -8.03 -20.68 -6.14
N ARG A 84 -7.22 -21.74 -6.19
CA ARG A 84 -7.60 -23.03 -6.80
C ARG A 84 -7.82 -24.08 -5.71
#